data_AF-G5KFX4-F1
#
_entry.id   AF-G5KFX4-F1
#
_cell.length_a   1.000
_cell.length_b   1.000
_cell.length_c   1.000
_cell.angle_alpha   90.00
_cell.angle_beta   90.00
_cell.angle_gamma   90.00
#
_symmetry.space_group_name_H-M   'P 1'
#
loop_
_entity.id
_entity.type
_entity.pdbx_description
1 polymer ?
#
loop_
_entity_poly.entity_id
_entity_poly.type
_entity_poly.pdbx_seq_one_letter_code
_entity_poly.pdbx_strand_id
1 'polypeptide(L)'
;MIGVLILMTLSLVVSSGGLKNIIDTVDFSSFFTKQEPSLYKKDQEIQIKSSATKTFANTSISKKRKWIGYVKSVDLYSPNKASKEKYYLYQISFGKKFKTITVRETDLQLPEKPLYQVGNVIQIAKSAQKDLNQSDISSYHSQLATISKVSFNHKNADGGYQYNLTLMDQEKQLSHIAEQDLTSVYHVPLKENNSAKTNNAILRKAFKDAKIHPGRVLYFPKGEFKIGSHVPFKDYQILPSNTELRGSKTTFKVEGTAYWFGLATGSKANDGLKNFTMKNLHFTANDMVNGDQFMLMANHGDNWSIIGNSFTMVHKKGSHVFDLGGVQNATFDSNMFVGYAPDLTSVETIPPQQNLHDYYAEAIQFDASSMALWDGGIIRKVDSNYYKNNQEQHLTNNVTVSNNSFLPYTDQNGIIIAYGATIGQHSSLVGKAIITGNIFNNTLVSRYSQSKNLWVMKPIHFPKKSGEILSNNFIN
;
A
#
# COMPACT_ATOMS: atom_id res chain seq x y z
N MET A 1 -11.64 -53.05 -25.55
CA MET A 1 -12.54 -54.05 -24.94
C MET A 1 -12.80 -55.25 -25.87
N ILE A 2 -11.78 -55.69 -26.62
CA ILE A 2 -11.85 -56.85 -27.55
C ILE A 2 -10.77 -57.90 -27.19
N GLY A 3 -9.65 -57.49 -26.58
CA GLY A 3 -8.54 -58.39 -26.22
C GLY A 3 -8.80 -59.35 -25.06
N VAL A 4 -9.83 -59.13 -24.24
CA VAL A 4 -10.16 -60.05 -23.12
C VAL A 4 -10.92 -61.29 -23.63
N LEU A 5 -11.57 -61.20 -24.79
CA LEU A 5 -12.40 -62.29 -25.32
C LEU A 5 -11.56 -63.41 -25.98
N ILE A 6 -10.33 -63.11 -26.43
CA ILE A 6 -9.47 -64.09 -27.13
C ILE A 6 -8.69 -64.98 -26.15
N LEU A 7 -8.42 -64.52 -24.92
CA LEU A 7 -7.74 -65.34 -23.91
C LEU A 7 -8.64 -66.43 -23.31
N MET A 8 -9.97 -66.23 -23.29
CA MET A 8 -10.90 -67.23 -22.74
C MET A 8 -11.22 -68.38 -23.70
N THR A 9 -10.96 -68.25 -25.00
CA THR A 9 -11.20 -69.33 -25.98
C THR A 9 -10.02 -70.30 -26.14
N LEU A 10 -8.87 -70.08 -25.50
CA LEU A 10 -7.71 -70.98 -25.60
C LEU A 10 -7.49 -71.87 -24.37
N SER A 11 -8.32 -71.77 -23.32
CA SER A 11 -8.15 -72.51 -22.06
C SER A 11 -8.96 -73.82 -21.98
N LEU A 12 -9.64 -74.22 -23.06
CA LEU A 12 -10.37 -75.49 -23.15
C LEU A 12 -9.98 -76.22 -24.43
N VAL A 13 -8.81 -76.88 -24.42
CA VAL A 13 -8.52 -78.23 -24.95
C VAL A 13 -7.02 -78.48 -24.67
N VAL A 14 -6.73 -79.28 -23.64
CA VAL A 14 -5.41 -79.91 -23.46
C VAL A 14 -5.50 -81.31 -24.05
N SER A 15 -4.83 -81.56 -25.18
CA SER A 15 -4.20 -82.85 -25.51
C SER A 15 -3.75 -82.92 -26.98
N SER A 16 -2.50 -82.57 -27.26
CA SER A 16 -1.61 -83.22 -28.24
C SER A 16 -0.39 -82.33 -28.48
N GLY A 17 0.80 -82.93 -28.40
CA GLY A 17 2.11 -82.25 -28.34
C GLY A 17 2.59 -81.58 -29.63
N GLY A 18 1.71 -80.93 -30.40
CA GLY A 18 2.05 -80.26 -31.67
C GLY A 18 2.11 -78.72 -31.64
N LEU A 19 1.62 -78.06 -30.58
CA LEU A 19 1.45 -76.59 -30.56
C LEU A 19 2.49 -75.82 -29.75
N LYS A 20 3.42 -76.51 -29.08
CA LYS A 20 4.44 -75.89 -28.22
C LYS A 20 5.39 -74.96 -29.00
N ASN A 21 5.60 -75.20 -30.29
CA ASN A 21 6.49 -74.39 -31.13
C ASN A 21 5.84 -73.15 -31.78
N ILE A 22 4.50 -72.99 -31.71
CA ILE A 22 3.80 -71.84 -32.31
C ILE A 22 3.59 -70.72 -31.28
N ILE A 23 3.45 -71.05 -29.99
CA ILE A 23 3.23 -70.04 -28.94
C ILE A 23 4.56 -69.37 -28.54
N ASP A 24 5.69 -70.07 -28.62
CA ASP A 24 7.03 -69.51 -28.33
C ASP A 24 7.58 -68.64 -29.47
N THR A 25 6.93 -68.58 -30.64
CA THR A 25 7.34 -67.74 -31.79
C THR A 25 6.51 -66.46 -31.94
N VAL A 26 5.43 -66.28 -31.18
CA VAL A 26 4.63 -65.04 -31.20
C VAL A 26 5.02 -64.16 -30.03
N ASP A 27 5.93 -63.24 -30.28
CA ASP A 27 6.25 -62.16 -29.34
C ASP A 27 5.06 -61.20 -29.19
N PHE A 28 4.16 -61.51 -28.26
CA PHE A 28 3.03 -60.65 -27.90
C PHE A 28 3.45 -59.34 -27.22
N SER A 29 4.73 -59.18 -26.81
CA SER A 29 5.22 -57.90 -26.28
C SER A 29 5.22 -56.81 -27.35
N SER A 30 5.29 -57.18 -28.63
CA SER A 30 5.15 -56.27 -29.77
C SER A 30 3.72 -55.72 -29.96
N PHE A 31 2.69 -56.40 -29.44
CA PHE A 31 1.28 -55.98 -29.56
C PHE A 31 0.84 -55.02 -28.46
N PHE A 32 1.53 -55.02 -27.31
CA PHE A 32 1.23 -54.14 -26.18
C PHE A 32 2.41 -53.21 -25.92
N THR A 33 2.71 -52.33 -26.88
CA THR A 33 3.41 -51.10 -26.53
C THR A 33 2.49 -50.31 -25.62
N LYS A 34 2.79 -50.30 -24.32
CA LYS A 34 2.13 -49.44 -23.33
C LYS A 34 2.33 -48.01 -23.77
N GLN A 35 1.35 -47.49 -24.49
CA GLN A 35 1.46 -46.16 -25.07
C GLN A 35 1.34 -45.16 -23.93
N GLU A 36 2.42 -44.41 -23.72
CA GLU A 36 2.44 -43.35 -22.71
C GLU A 36 1.27 -42.38 -22.99
N PRO A 37 0.45 -42.05 -21.98
CA PRO A 37 -0.65 -41.13 -22.15
C PRO A 37 -0.12 -39.74 -22.55
N SER A 38 -0.95 -38.97 -23.26
CA SER A 38 -0.61 -37.59 -23.59
C SER A 38 -0.38 -36.78 -22.32
N LEU A 39 0.66 -35.94 -22.31
CA LEU A 39 0.99 -35.14 -21.13
C LEU A 39 -0.09 -34.12 -20.79
N TYR A 40 -0.72 -33.53 -21.82
CA TYR A 40 -1.80 -32.57 -21.66
C TYR A 40 -3.12 -33.15 -22.15
N LYS A 41 -4.22 -32.67 -21.57
CA LYS A 41 -5.59 -33.14 -21.84
C LYS A 41 -6.42 -32.04 -22.48
N LYS A 42 -7.53 -32.43 -23.11
CA LYS A 42 -8.53 -31.48 -23.64
C LYS A 42 -9.00 -30.54 -22.52
N ASP A 43 -9.23 -29.28 -22.91
CA ASP A 43 -9.65 -28.15 -22.07
C ASP A 43 -8.62 -27.74 -21.00
N GLN A 44 -7.42 -28.32 -21.02
CA GLN A 44 -6.31 -27.91 -20.16
C GLN A 44 -5.68 -26.61 -20.64
N GLU A 45 -5.41 -25.70 -19.71
CA GLU A 45 -4.64 -24.48 -19.95
C GLU A 45 -3.17 -24.84 -20.18
N ILE A 46 -2.60 -24.34 -21.28
CA ILE A 46 -1.21 -24.55 -21.66
C ILE A 46 -0.59 -23.24 -22.12
N GLN A 47 0.74 -23.19 -22.10
CA GLN A 47 1.53 -22.08 -22.61
C GLN A 47 2.48 -22.54 -23.70
N ILE A 48 2.63 -21.74 -24.76
CA ILE A 48 3.69 -21.94 -25.75
C ILE A 48 5.04 -21.56 -25.13
N LYS A 49 6.01 -22.48 -25.16
CA LYS A 49 7.36 -22.21 -24.63
C LYS A 49 8.03 -21.02 -25.30
N SER A 50 8.86 -20.30 -24.56
CA SER A 50 9.69 -19.20 -25.08
C SER A 50 10.67 -19.66 -26.17
N SER A 51 11.09 -20.93 -26.13
CA SER A 51 11.99 -21.55 -27.12
C SER A 51 11.27 -22.04 -28.39
N ALA A 52 9.93 -22.10 -28.41
CA ALA A 52 9.19 -22.60 -29.56
C ALA A 52 9.43 -21.73 -30.81
N THR A 53 9.73 -22.35 -31.95
CA THR A 53 10.09 -21.63 -33.20
C THR A 53 9.05 -21.80 -34.30
N LYS A 54 8.50 -23.00 -34.47
CA LYS A 54 7.58 -23.33 -35.55
C LYS A 54 6.43 -24.23 -35.08
N THR A 55 5.29 -24.09 -35.73
CA THR A 55 4.18 -25.04 -35.67
C THR A 55 4.51 -26.33 -36.40
N PHE A 56 3.66 -27.35 -36.24
CA PHE A 56 3.80 -28.61 -36.99
C PHE A 56 3.78 -28.40 -38.51
N ALA A 57 2.96 -27.46 -39.00
CA ALA A 57 2.89 -27.07 -40.42
C ALA A 57 4.05 -26.14 -40.87
N ASN A 58 5.18 -26.16 -40.17
CA ASN A 58 6.39 -25.37 -40.46
C ASN A 58 6.18 -23.83 -40.49
N THR A 59 5.04 -23.33 -39.98
CA THR A 59 4.76 -21.89 -39.87
C THR A 59 5.36 -21.34 -38.59
N SER A 60 6.00 -20.16 -38.64
CA SER A 60 6.61 -19.53 -37.46
C SER A 60 5.59 -19.27 -36.33
N ILE A 61 5.98 -19.59 -35.10
CA ILE A 61 5.18 -19.35 -33.88
C ILE A 61 5.81 -18.27 -32.97
N SER A 62 6.90 -17.62 -33.39
CA SER A 62 7.67 -16.70 -32.55
C SER A 62 6.82 -15.58 -31.92
N LYS A 63 5.83 -15.05 -32.64
CA LYS A 63 4.90 -14.01 -32.16
C LYS A 63 3.89 -14.50 -31.10
N LYS A 64 3.75 -15.82 -30.92
CA LYS A 64 2.85 -16.45 -29.95
C LYS A 64 3.60 -17.14 -28.81
N ARG A 65 4.91 -16.92 -28.70
CA ARG A 65 5.68 -17.38 -27.55
C ARG A 65 5.04 -16.85 -26.27
N LYS A 66 5.04 -17.68 -25.23
CA LYS A 66 4.44 -17.39 -23.92
C LYS A 66 2.93 -17.12 -23.94
N TRP A 67 2.25 -17.24 -25.08
CA TRP A 67 0.79 -17.14 -25.11
C TRP A 67 0.17 -18.33 -24.40
N ILE A 68 -0.85 -18.03 -23.61
CA ILE A 68 -1.62 -19.01 -22.85
C ILE A 68 -2.93 -19.28 -23.60
N GLY A 69 -3.29 -20.55 -23.74
CA GLY A 69 -4.52 -20.99 -24.40
C GLY A 69 -4.99 -22.33 -23.86
N TYR A 70 -5.96 -22.93 -24.54
CA TYR A 70 -6.57 -24.20 -24.13
C TYR A 70 -6.34 -25.28 -25.18
N VAL A 71 -6.06 -26.50 -24.73
CA VAL A 71 -6.00 -27.69 -25.60
C VAL A 71 -7.39 -28.01 -26.12
N LYS A 72 -7.61 -27.86 -27.42
CA LYS A 72 -8.87 -28.17 -28.09
C LYS A 72 -8.99 -29.66 -28.42
N SER A 73 -7.91 -30.25 -28.90
CA SER A 73 -7.80 -31.69 -29.19
C SER A 73 -6.35 -32.16 -29.10
N VAL A 74 -6.20 -33.46 -28.91
CA VAL A 74 -4.91 -34.16 -28.88
C VAL A 74 -4.98 -35.27 -29.91
N ASP A 75 -4.10 -35.22 -30.90
CA ASP A 75 -4.07 -36.16 -32.01
C ASP A 75 -2.75 -36.94 -31.95
N LEU A 76 -2.83 -38.26 -32.08
CA LEU A 76 -1.63 -39.10 -32.19
C LEU A 76 -1.13 -39.06 -33.64
N TYR A 77 0.08 -38.53 -33.85
CA TYR A 77 0.71 -38.49 -35.16
C TYR A 77 1.75 -39.59 -35.32
N SER A 78 1.72 -40.24 -36.49
CA SER A 78 2.72 -41.22 -36.93
C SER A 78 3.15 -40.86 -38.35
N PRO A 79 4.45 -40.54 -38.60
CA PRO A 79 4.91 -40.09 -39.91
C PRO A 79 4.74 -41.13 -41.02
N ASN A 80 4.83 -42.42 -40.68
CA ASN A 80 4.51 -43.52 -41.58
C ASN A 80 4.02 -44.74 -40.77
N LYS A 81 3.20 -45.62 -41.37
CA LYS A 81 2.60 -46.79 -40.69
C LYS A 81 3.61 -47.81 -40.13
N ALA A 82 4.86 -47.80 -40.60
CA ALA A 82 5.96 -48.65 -40.13
C ALA A 82 6.87 -47.95 -39.10
N SER A 83 6.66 -46.65 -38.84
CA SER A 83 7.49 -45.88 -37.93
C SER A 83 7.12 -46.19 -36.49
N LYS A 84 8.15 -46.50 -35.69
CA LYS A 84 8.02 -46.61 -34.23
C LYS A 84 7.90 -45.24 -33.56
N GLU A 85 8.23 -44.16 -34.26
CA GLU A 85 8.09 -42.80 -33.74
C GLU A 85 6.63 -42.36 -33.80
N LYS A 86 6.03 -42.24 -32.62
CA LYS A 86 4.71 -41.67 -32.41
C LYS A 86 4.85 -40.49 -31.47
N TYR A 87 4.17 -39.38 -31.77
CA TYR A 87 4.11 -38.24 -30.87
C TYR A 87 2.74 -37.57 -30.90
N TYR A 88 2.41 -36.89 -29.82
CA TYR A 88 1.16 -36.16 -29.70
C TYR A 88 1.28 -34.77 -30.33
N LEU A 89 0.30 -34.44 -31.17
CA LEU A 89 0.05 -33.11 -31.69
C LEU A 89 -1.12 -32.48 -30.94
N TYR A 90 -0.94 -31.22 -30.58
CA TYR A 90 -1.89 -30.49 -29.76
C TYR A 90 -2.46 -29.34 -30.58
N GLN A 91 -3.80 -29.32 -30.73
CA GLN A 91 -4.49 -28.17 -31.29
C GLN A 91 -4.81 -27.18 -30.17
N ILE A 92 -4.26 -25.97 -30.26
CA ILE A 92 -4.37 -24.95 -29.22
C ILE A 92 -5.30 -23.84 -29.67
N SER A 93 -6.25 -23.48 -28.81
CA SER A 93 -7.16 -22.35 -28.98
C SER A 93 -6.76 -21.19 -28.06
N PHE A 94 -6.61 -20.00 -28.63
CA PHE A 94 -6.38 -18.75 -27.88
C PHE A 94 -7.67 -17.92 -27.75
N GLY A 95 -8.84 -18.54 -27.95
CA GLY A 95 -10.14 -17.89 -27.96
C GLY A 95 -10.65 -17.56 -29.36
N LYS A 96 -11.90 -17.08 -29.45
CA LYS A 96 -12.66 -16.95 -30.71
C LYS A 96 -12.01 -16.08 -31.78
N LYS A 97 -11.13 -15.15 -31.39
CA LYS A 97 -10.49 -14.19 -32.33
C LYS A 97 -9.28 -14.77 -33.05
N PHE A 98 -8.75 -15.92 -32.62
CA PHE A 98 -7.53 -16.48 -33.16
C PHE A 98 -7.80 -17.85 -33.78
N LYS A 99 -7.17 -18.10 -34.93
CA LYS A 99 -7.13 -19.45 -35.50
C LYS A 99 -6.36 -20.39 -34.57
N THR A 100 -6.85 -21.62 -34.43
CA THR A 100 -6.14 -22.66 -33.70
C THR A 100 -4.82 -22.98 -34.38
N ILE A 101 -3.83 -23.36 -33.59
CA ILE A 101 -2.51 -23.80 -34.08
C ILE A 101 -2.25 -25.24 -33.66
N THR A 102 -1.46 -25.96 -34.44
CA THR A 102 -1.01 -27.31 -34.11
C THR A 102 0.47 -27.30 -33.76
N VAL A 103 0.81 -27.77 -32.56
CA VAL A 103 2.17 -27.77 -32.02
C VAL A 103 2.53 -29.13 -31.42
N ARG A 104 3.82 -29.38 -31.23
CA ARG A 104 4.33 -30.58 -30.56
C ARG A 104 4.26 -30.42 -29.05
N GLU A 105 4.15 -31.54 -28.34
CA GLU A 105 4.21 -31.58 -26.88
C GLU A 105 5.43 -30.85 -26.30
N THR A 106 6.58 -30.99 -26.98
CA THR A 106 7.86 -30.39 -26.58
C THR A 106 7.85 -28.87 -26.57
N ASP A 107 6.95 -28.23 -27.33
CA ASP A 107 6.80 -26.78 -27.45
C ASP A 107 5.80 -26.21 -26.44
N LEU A 108 5.21 -27.06 -25.60
CA LEU A 108 4.19 -26.71 -24.60
C LEU A 108 4.72 -26.89 -23.18
N GLN A 109 4.23 -26.04 -22.29
CA GLN A 109 4.42 -26.15 -20.85
C GLN A 109 3.13 -25.76 -20.12
N LEU A 110 3.04 -26.10 -18.83
CA LEU A 110 2.01 -25.53 -17.98
C LEU A 110 2.27 -24.02 -17.79
N PRO A 111 1.24 -23.17 -17.83
CA PRO A 111 1.38 -21.76 -17.56
C PRO A 111 1.73 -21.52 -16.08
N GLU A 112 2.56 -20.52 -15.83
CA GLU A 112 2.70 -19.97 -14.48
C GLU A 112 1.41 -19.27 -14.08
N LYS A 113 1.14 -19.22 -12.77
CA LYS A 113 -0.01 -18.46 -12.25
C LYS A 113 0.25 -16.96 -12.41
N PRO A 114 -0.80 -16.14 -12.63
CA PRO A 114 -0.61 -14.70 -12.67
C PRO A 114 -0.06 -14.21 -11.32
N LEU A 115 0.85 -13.23 -11.36
CA LEU A 115 1.42 -12.64 -10.14
C LEU A 115 0.35 -11.93 -9.30
N TYR A 116 -0.66 -11.39 -9.98
CA TYR A 116 -1.75 -10.64 -9.37
C TYR A 116 -3.12 -11.21 -9.72
N GLN A 117 -4.04 -11.12 -8.76
CA GLN A 117 -5.43 -11.55 -8.87
C GLN A 117 -6.38 -10.36 -8.78
N VAL A 118 -7.61 -10.55 -9.26
CA VAL A 118 -8.69 -9.55 -9.09
C VAL A 118 -8.84 -9.17 -7.62
N GLY A 119 -8.95 -7.87 -7.35
CA GLY A 119 -9.02 -7.32 -6.00
C GLY A 119 -7.66 -7.06 -5.34
N ASN A 120 -6.53 -7.55 -5.89
CA ASN A 120 -5.22 -7.17 -5.37
C ASN A 120 -4.98 -5.67 -5.56
N VAL A 121 -4.31 -5.08 -4.59
CA VAL A 121 -3.81 -3.70 -4.67
C VAL A 121 -2.37 -3.78 -5.13
N ILE A 122 -2.05 -3.00 -6.17
CA ILE A 122 -0.73 -2.92 -6.77
C ILE A 122 -0.32 -1.46 -6.93
N GLN A 123 0.94 -1.27 -7.30
CA GLN A 123 1.48 0.01 -7.72
C GLN A 123 1.91 -0.07 -9.19
N ILE A 124 1.67 0.98 -9.96
CA ILE A 124 2.22 1.11 -11.31
C ILE A 124 3.71 1.38 -11.20
N ALA A 125 4.53 0.55 -11.85
CA ALA A 125 5.97 0.62 -11.76
C ALA A 125 6.51 1.96 -12.31
N LYS A 126 7.60 2.47 -11.72
CA LYS A 126 8.29 3.68 -12.22
C LYS A 126 8.86 3.50 -13.64
N SER A 127 9.07 2.25 -14.06
CA SER A 127 9.54 1.92 -15.41
C SER A 127 8.43 1.85 -16.45
N ALA A 128 7.15 1.83 -16.05
CA ALA A 128 6.02 1.58 -16.95
C ALA A 128 5.79 2.74 -17.91
N GLN A 129 6.05 2.58 -19.22
CA GLN A 129 5.90 3.69 -20.18
C GLN A 129 4.59 3.64 -20.96
N LYS A 130 4.24 2.47 -21.49
CA LYS A 130 3.09 2.31 -22.37
C LYS A 130 2.31 1.05 -22.01
N ASP A 131 1.00 1.08 -22.19
CA ASP A 131 0.17 -0.13 -22.15
C ASP A 131 0.43 -1.02 -23.39
N LEU A 132 -0.18 -2.21 -23.42
CA LEU A 132 -0.05 -3.14 -24.54
C LEU A 132 -0.72 -2.64 -25.85
N ASN A 133 -1.47 -1.53 -25.80
CA ASN A 133 -2.03 -0.83 -26.95
C ASN A 133 -1.21 0.42 -27.36
N GLN A 134 -0.02 0.62 -26.78
CA GLN A 134 0.88 1.75 -27.04
C GLN A 134 0.42 3.12 -26.50
N SER A 135 -0.60 3.14 -25.63
CA SER A 135 -1.02 4.37 -24.94
C SER A 135 -0.06 4.68 -23.79
N ASP A 136 0.29 5.95 -23.62
CA ASP A 136 1.17 6.39 -22.53
C ASP A 136 0.51 6.22 -21.16
N ILE A 137 1.24 5.61 -20.24
CA ILE A 137 0.83 5.40 -18.83
C ILE A 137 1.83 6.00 -17.84
N SER A 138 2.85 6.73 -18.32
CA SER A 138 3.92 7.29 -17.49
C SER A 138 3.41 8.27 -16.41
N SER A 139 2.35 9.02 -16.73
CA SER A 139 1.69 9.91 -15.77
C SER A 139 1.08 9.22 -14.54
N TYR A 140 0.96 7.90 -14.55
CA TYR A 140 0.43 7.10 -13.43
C TYR A 140 1.52 6.37 -12.63
N HIS A 141 2.80 6.65 -12.88
CA HIS A 141 3.90 6.06 -12.11
C HIS A 141 3.67 6.19 -10.61
N SER A 142 3.96 5.11 -9.90
CA SER A 142 3.82 5.01 -8.45
C SER A 142 2.38 5.18 -7.91
N GLN A 143 1.37 5.39 -8.75
CA GLN A 143 -0.01 5.40 -8.30
C GLN A 143 -0.47 3.99 -7.95
N LEU A 144 -1.34 3.92 -6.94
CA LEU A 144 -1.96 2.67 -6.50
C LEU A 144 -3.23 2.38 -7.30
N ALA A 145 -3.42 1.10 -7.60
CA ALA A 145 -4.59 0.62 -8.31
C ALA A 145 -5.05 -0.73 -7.78
N THR A 146 -6.33 -1.03 -8.00
CA THR A 146 -6.90 -2.35 -7.76
C THR A 146 -7.03 -3.09 -9.09
N ILE A 147 -6.64 -4.36 -9.11
CA ILE A 147 -6.84 -5.23 -10.27
C ILE A 147 -8.34 -5.49 -10.45
N SER A 148 -8.91 -5.01 -11.54
CA SER A 148 -10.33 -5.22 -11.88
C SER A 148 -10.55 -6.41 -12.80
N LYS A 149 -9.54 -6.80 -13.59
CA LYS A 149 -9.59 -7.96 -14.48
C LYS A 149 -8.20 -8.52 -14.75
N VAL A 150 -8.13 -9.85 -14.83
CA VAL A 150 -6.97 -10.60 -15.34
C VAL A 150 -7.36 -11.25 -16.66
N SER A 151 -6.49 -11.22 -17.66
CA SER A 151 -6.71 -11.84 -18.98
C SER A 151 -5.38 -12.26 -19.60
N PHE A 152 -5.40 -13.13 -20.60
CA PHE A 152 -4.17 -13.50 -21.31
C PHE A 152 -3.68 -12.36 -22.21
N ASN A 153 -2.38 -12.12 -22.22
CA ASN A 153 -1.73 -11.21 -23.15
C ASN A 153 -1.49 -11.94 -24.48
N HIS A 154 -2.32 -11.63 -25.47
CA HIS A 154 -2.16 -12.07 -26.86
C HIS A 154 -1.76 -10.90 -27.79
N LYS A 155 -1.10 -9.87 -27.27
CA LYS A 155 -0.74 -8.66 -28.02
C LYS A 155 0.69 -8.71 -28.57
N ASN A 156 1.60 -9.35 -27.86
CA ASN A 156 3.02 -9.42 -28.20
C ASN A 156 3.65 -10.77 -27.80
N ALA A 157 4.94 -10.96 -28.06
CA ALA A 157 5.66 -12.19 -27.75
C ALA A 157 6.07 -12.33 -26.27
N ASP A 158 5.82 -11.30 -25.44
CA ASP A 158 6.01 -11.40 -23.99
C ASP A 158 4.96 -12.32 -23.37
N GLY A 159 3.77 -12.40 -23.98
CA GLY A 159 2.71 -13.33 -23.60
C GLY A 159 2.32 -13.20 -22.12
N GLY A 160 1.88 -14.31 -21.52
CA GLY A 160 1.47 -14.36 -20.12
C GLY A 160 0.14 -13.64 -19.87
N TYR A 161 0.13 -12.77 -18.88
CA TYR A 161 -1.07 -12.08 -18.40
C TYR A 161 -1.05 -10.57 -18.70
N GLN A 162 -2.24 -10.00 -18.77
CA GLN A 162 -2.48 -8.55 -18.81
C GLN A 162 -3.61 -8.20 -17.84
N TYR A 163 -3.64 -6.92 -17.46
CA TYR A 163 -4.48 -6.43 -16.39
C TYR A 163 -5.30 -5.22 -16.79
N ASN A 164 -6.53 -5.18 -16.26
CA ASN A 164 -7.26 -3.93 -16.13
C ASN A 164 -7.19 -3.49 -14.66
N LEU A 165 -7.06 -2.17 -14.47
CA LEU A 165 -6.84 -1.54 -13.19
C LEU A 165 -7.89 -0.46 -12.95
N THR A 166 -8.23 -0.26 -11.68
CA THR A 166 -8.95 0.94 -11.21
C THR A 166 -8.02 1.74 -10.31
N LEU A 167 -7.67 2.96 -10.70
CA LEU A 167 -6.82 3.84 -9.91
C LEU A 167 -7.55 4.27 -8.64
N MET A 168 -6.90 4.14 -7.48
CA MET A 168 -7.55 4.30 -6.18
C MET A 168 -7.98 5.74 -5.86
N ASP A 169 -7.29 6.75 -6.40
CA ASP A 169 -7.50 8.15 -6.03
C ASP A 169 -8.42 8.93 -6.98
N GLN A 170 -8.69 8.38 -8.16
CA GLN A 170 -9.44 9.06 -9.22
C GLN A 170 -10.49 8.16 -9.89
N GLU A 171 -10.64 6.92 -9.40
CA GLU A 171 -11.53 5.87 -9.94
C GLU A 171 -11.39 5.59 -11.45
N LYS A 172 -10.33 6.11 -12.06
CA LYS A 172 -10.04 5.97 -13.49
C LYS A 172 -9.67 4.53 -13.81
N GLN A 173 -10.24 4.00 -14.89
CA GLN A 173 -9.92 2.68 -15.41
C GLN A 173 -8.73 2.76 -16.36
N LEU A 174 -7.76 1.86 -16.18
CA LEU A 174 -6.70 1.56 -17.13
C LEU A 174 -6.87 0.13 -17.62
N SER A 175 -6.50 -0.15 -18.87
CA SER A 175 -6.70 -1.47 -19.47
C SER A 175 -5.47 -1.93 -20.22
N HIS A 176 -5.33 -3.24 -20.40
CA HIS A 176 -4.22 -3.82 -21.17
C HIS A 176 -2.84 -3.51 -20.60
N ILE A 177 -2.72 -3.45 -19.27
CA ILE A 177 -1.44 -3.21 -18.58
C ILE A 177 -0.65 -4.54 -18.52
N ALA A 178 0.63 -4.50 -18.88
CA ALA A 178 1.48 -5.68 -18.83
C ALA A 178 1.82 -6.06 -17.38
N GLU A 179 2.03 -7.35 -17.10
CA GLU A 179 2.35 -7.83 -15.75
C GLU A 179 3.65 -7.18 -15.19
N GLN A 180 4.65 -6.98 -16.05
CA GLN A 180 5.93 -6.36 -15.65
C GLN A 180 5.85 -4.86 -15.32
N ASP A 181 4.75 -4.20 -15.71
CA ASP A 181 4.53 -2.77 -15.43
C ASP A 181 3.88 -2.54 -14.06
N LEU A 182 3.69 -3.61 -13.28
CA LEU A 182 3.07 -3.61 -11.97
C LEU A 182 4.07 -4.10 -10.91
N THR A 183 4.03 -3.47 -9.75
CA THR A 183 4.78 -3.90 -8.56
C THR A 183 3.82 -4.12 -7.39
N SER A 184 4.12 -5.12 -6.55
CA SER A 184 3.36 -5.36 -5.33
C SER A 184 3.58 -4.26 -4.29
N VAL A 185 2.56 -4.05 -3.45
CA VAL A 185 2.66 -3.23 -2.24
C VAL A 185 2.94 -4.11 -1.02
N TYR A 186 3.46 -3.51 0.05
CA TYR A 186 3.62 -4.23 1.31
C TYR A 186 2.33 -4.16 2.12
N HIS A 187 1.62 -5.29 2.20
CA HIS A 187 0.43 -5.41 3.04
C HIS A 187 0.83 -5.57 4.51
N VAL A 188 0.57 -4.54 5.32
CA VAL A 188 0.89 -4.58 6.74
C VAL A 188 -0.07 -5.55 7.45
N PRO A 189 0.42 -6.61 8.11
CA PRO A 189 -0.43 -7.71 8.61
C PRO A 189 -1.06 -7.40 9.97
N LEU A 190 -1.71 -6.24 10.12
CA LEU A 190 -2.44 -5.88 11.34
C LEU A 190 -3.68 -6.76 11.52
N LYS A 191 -4.10 -6.95 12.77
CA LYS A 191 -5.34 -7.68 13.11
C LYS A 191 -6.11 -6.92 14.18
N GLU A 192 -7.44 -6.90 14.05
CA GLU A 192 -8.32 -6.16 14.98
C GLU A 192 -8.28 -6.75 16.40
N ASN A 193 -8.13 -8.07 16.51
CA ASN A 193 -8.07 -8.79 17.78
C ASN A 193 -6.68 -8.74 18.46
N ASN A 194 -5.68 -8.10 17.83
CA ASN A 194 -4.37 -7.92 18.45
C ASN A 194 -4.44 -6.88 19.56
N SER A 195 -3.62 -7.06 20.60
CA SER A 195 -3.31 -5.97 21.54
C SER A 195 -2.56 -4.82 20.86
N ALA A 196 -2.62 -3.62 21.44
CA ALA A 196 -1.83 -2.47 20.98
C ALA A 196 -0.34 -2.79 20.85
N LYS A 197 0.25 -3.47 21.83
CA LYS A 197 1.65 -3.91 21.82
C LYS A 197 1.99 -4.80 20.60
N THR A 198 1.12 -5.74 20.27
CA THR A 198 1.31 -6.65 19.13
C THR A 198 1.26 -5.88 17.81
N ASN A 199 0.27 -5.00 17.64
CA ASN A 199 0.17 -4.16 16.45
C ASN A 199 1.34 -3.15 16.36
N ASN A 200 1.78 -2.56 17.47
CA ASN A 200 2.98 -1.70 17.50
C ASN A 200 4.24 -2.44 17.03
N ALA A 201 4.39 -3.73 17.37
CA ALA A 201 5.51 -4.54 16.89
C ALA A 201 5.42 -4.84 15.38
N ILE A 202 4.20 -5.06 14.86
CA ILE A 202 3.95 -5.23 13.42
C ILE A 202 4.29 -3.93 12.67
N LEU A 203 3.84 -2.77 13.19
CA LEU A 203 4.18 -1.45 12.63
C LEU A 203 5.68 -1.23 12.59
N ARG A 204 6.39 -1.48 13.70
CA ARG A 204 7.86 -1.37 13.74
C ARG A 204 8.54 -2.23 12.69
N LYS A 205 8.08 -3.48 12.50
CA LYS A 205 8.62 -4.38 11.48
C LYS A 205 8.38 -3.84 10.08
N ALA A 206 7.18 -3.34 9.79
CA ALA A 206 6.84 -2.74 8.50
C ALA A 206 7.67 -1.48 8.21
N PHE A 207 7.84 -0.60 9.20
CA PHE A 207 8.67 0.60 9.06
C PHE A 207 10.15 0.29 8.87
N LYS A 208 10.67 -0.72 9.57
CA LYS A 208 12.04 -1.21 9.35
C LYS A 208 12.21 -1.78 7.94
N ASP A 209 11.23 -2.52 7.45
CA ASP A 209 11.23 -3.08 6.10
C ASP A 209 11.17 -2.00 5.01
N ALA A 210 10.34 -0.97 5.16
CA ALA A 210 10.30 0.16 4.24
C ALA A 210 11.61 0.97 4.23
N LYS A 211 12.28 1.10 5.39
CA LYS A 211 13.59 1.76 5.47
C LYS A 211 14.66 1.09 4.59
N ILE A 212 14.62 -0.25 4.44
CA ILE A 212 15.56 -1.00 3.60
C ILE A 212 15.07 -1.16 2.15
N HIS A 213 13.82 -0.81 1.84
CA HIS A 213 13.23 -0.84 0.49
C HIS A 213 12.60 0.52 0.14
N PRO A 214 13.40 1.56 -0.19
CA PRO A 214 12.89 2.89 -0.53
C PRO A 214 11.88 2.87 -1.68
N GLY A 215 10.83 3.68 -1.55
CA GLY A 215 9.72 3.76 -2.50
C GLY A 215 8.61 2.74 -2.24
N ARG A 216 8.73 1.89 -1.21
CA ARG A 216 7.71 0.93 -0.83
C ARG A 216 6.49 1.62 -0.23
N VAL A 217 5.32 1.22 -0.71
CA VAL A 217 4.03 1.60 -0.11
C VAL A 217 3.69 0.59 0.99
N LEU A 218 3.44 1.10 2.20
CA LEU A 218 2.88 0.34 3.32
C LEU A 218 1.36 0.47 3.27
N TYR A 219 0.71 -0.58 2.76
CA TYR A 219 -0.73 -0.63 2.60
C TYR A 219 -1.38 -1.24 3.84
N PHE A 220 -2.17 -0.45 4.55
CA PHE A 220 -2.84 -0.86 5.77
C PHE A 220 -4.21 -1.49 5.45
N PRO A 221 -4.56 -2.61 6.11
CA PRO A 221 -5.82 -3.28 5.88
C PRO A 221 -7.00 -2.44 6.36
N LYS A 222 -8.18 -2.72 5.79
CA LYS A 222 -9.46 -2.24 6.33
C LYS A 222 -9.68 -2.81 7.72
N GLY A 223 -10.16 -1.98 8.64
CA GLY A 223 -10.52 -2.41 9.99
C GLY A 223 -10.09 -1.43 11.08
N GLU A 224 -10.33 -1.82 12.33
CA GLU A 224 -9.94 -1.07 13.52
C GLU A 224 -8.81 -1.78 14.29
N PHE A 225 -7.67 -1.11 14.45
CA PHE A 225 -6.45 -1.69 14.99
C PHE A 225 -5.97 -0.90 16.19
N LYS A 226 -5.93 -1.56 17.35
CA LYS A 226 -5.36 -0.97 18.57
C LYS A 226 -3.88 -0.67 18.37
N ILE A 227 -3.42 0.52 18.76
CA ILE A 227 -2.03 0.97 18.79
C ILE A 227 -1.80 1.84 20.03
N GLY A 228 -0.55 2.25 20.30
CA GLY A 228 -0.23 3.10 21.44
C GLY A 228 0.29 2.33 22.65
N SER A 229 0.65 3.06 23.70
CA SER A 229 1.34 2.53 24.87
C SER A 229 1.17 3.42 26.10
N HIS A 230 1.23 2.81 27.28
CA HIS A 230 1.38 3.52 28.56
C HIS A 230 2.85 3.82 28.91
N VAL A 231 3.80 3.32 28.12
CA VAL A 231 5.25 3.60 28.26
C VAL A 231 5.83 4.13 26.95
N PRO A 232 5.35 5.27 26.44
CA PRO A 232 5.58 5.70 25.06
C PRO A 232 7.05 6.00 24.73
N PHE A 233 7.91 6.24 25.73
CA PHE A 233 9.37 6.35 25.54
C PHE A 233 10.10 5.01 25.33
N LYS A 234 9.42 3.88 25.52
CA LYS A 234 9.95 2.53 25.27
C LYS A 234 9.24 1.82 24.11
N ASP A 235 8.06 2.30 23.72
CA ASP A 235 7.21 1.69 22.71
C ASP A 235 6.68 2.76 21.75
N TYR A 236 7.57 3.21 20.87
CA TYR A 236 7.31 4.21 19.84
C TYR A 236 7.65 3.68 18.45
N GLN A 237 7.37 4.50 17.43
CA GLN A 237 7.67 4.24 16.03
C GLN A 237 8.69 5.25 15.50
N ILE A 238 9.62 4.79 14.65
CA ILE A 238 10.50 5.66 13.86
C ILE A 238 10.05 5.53 12.41
N LEU A 239 9.71 6.67 11.79
CA LEU A 239 9.18 6.70 10.44
C LEU A 239 10.29 6.57 9.39
N PRO A 240 10.07 5.78 8.32
CA PRO A 240 11.01 5.63 7.22
C PRO A 240 10.81 6.70 6.14
N SER A 241 11.90 7.26 5.63
CA SER A 241 11.89 8.11 4.44
C SER A 241 11.56 7.33 3.16
N ASN A 242 11.17 8.03 2.10
CA ASN A 242 10.79 7.46 0.80
C ASN A 242 9.68 6.41 0.94
N THR A 243 8.66 6.71 1.72
CA THR A 243 7.61 5.75 2.07
C THR A 243 6.25 6.43 2.01
N GLU A 244 5.26 5.70 1.50
CA GLU A 244 3.85 6.05 1.62
C GLU A 244 3.18 5.13 2.64
N LEU A 245 2.50 5.73 3.61
CA LEU A 245 1.56 5.07 4.51
C LEU A 245 0.15 5.23 3.94
N ARG A 246 -0.46 4.14 3.48
CA ARG A 246 -1.75 4.17 2.78
C ARG A 246 -2.82 3.39 3.53
N GLY A 247 -3.85 4.08 4.01
CA GLY A 247 -5.03 3.46 4.58
C GLY A 247 -6.06 2.99 3.56
N SER A 248 -6.89 2.03 3.96
CA SER A 248 -7.99 1.45 3.19
C SER A 248 -9.25 1.34 4.04
N LYS A 249 -9.78 2.49 4.50
CA LYS A 249 -10.74 2.53 5.61
C LYS A 249 -10.11 1.89 6.87
N THR A 250 -8.90 2.35 7.18
CA THR A 250 -8.08 1.88 8.30
C THR A 250 -8.24 2.85 9.46
N THR A 251 -8.65 2.34 10.61
CA THR A 251 -8.71 3.09 11.87
C THR A 251 -7.67 2.56 12.85
N PHE A 252 -6.83 3.44 13.36
CA PHE A 252 -5.95 3.19 14.49
C PHE A 252 -6.62 3.67 15.77
N LYS A 253 -6.96 2.73 16.65
CA LYS A 253 -7.49 3.04 18.00
C LYS A 253 -6.32 3.23 18.95
N VAL A 254 -6.07 4.46 19.36
CA VAL A 254 -4.94 4.82 20.21
C VAL A 254 -5.30 4.52 21.66
N GLU A 255 -4.58 3.59 22.29
CA GLU A 255 -4.67 3.29 23.72
C GLU A 255 -3.52 3.99 24.46
N GLY A 256 -3.82 4.97 25.30
CA GLY A 256 -2.83 5.79 25.99
C GLY A 256 -2.14 6.76 25.04
N THR A 257 -0.88 6.47 24.67
CA THR A 257 -0.06 7.37 23.86
C THR A 257 0.64 6.64 22.71
N ALA A 258 0.51 7.16 21.49
CA ALA A 258 1.23 6.70 20.31
C ALA A 258 2.18 7.79 19.79
N TYR A 259 3.49 7.55 19.91
CA TYR A 259 4.53 8.46 19.38
C TYR A 259 5.16 7.92 18.11
N TRP A 260 5.13 8.73 17.06
CA TRP A 260 5.78 8.47 15.78
C TRP A 260 6.82 9.57 15.54
N PHE A 261 8.07 9.16 15.28
CA PHE A 261 9.18 10.10 15.17
C PHE A 261 9.78 10.16 13.76
N GLY A 262 9.95 11.38 13.26
CA GLY A 262 10.86 11.69 12.16
C GLY A 262 12.19 12.22 12.72
N LEU A 263 13.23 11.40 12.75
CA LEU A 263 14.52 11.79 13.35
C LEU A 263 15.39 12.52 12.33
N ALA A 264 16.18 13.49 12.81
CA ALA A 264 17.19 14.15 12.00
C ALA A 264 18.28 13.13 11.60
N THR A 265 18.64 13.10 10.32
CA THR A 265 19.69 12.25 9.76
C THR A 265 21.00 13.00 9.50
N GLY A 266 21.02 14.31 9.74
CA GLY A 266 22.15 15.21 9.48
C GLY A 266 21.84 16.63 9.95
N SER A 267 22.76 17.57 9.71
CA SER A 267 22.70 18.92 10.26
C SER A 267 21.92 19.93 9.41
N LYS A 268 21.55 19.59 8.16
CA LYS A 268 20.76 20.47 7.30
C LYS A 268 19.27 20.29 7.58
N ALA A 269 18.47 21.33 7.35
CA ALA A 269 17.01 21.31 7.52
C ALA A 269 16.31 20.15 6.78
N ASN A 270 16.83 19.73 5.62
CA ASN A 270 16.28 18.63 4.82
C ASN A 270 16.86 17.25 5.18
N ASP A 271 17.80 17.18 6.12
CA ASP A 271 18.38 15.94 6.62
C ASP A 271 17.49 15.36 7.75
N GLY A 272 16.30 14.88 7.40
CA GLY A 272 15.38 14.20 8.32
C GLY A 272 14.47 13.21 7.61
N LEU A 273 13.24 13.05 8.10
CA LEU A 273 12.22 12.27 7.41
C LEU A 273 11.91 12.93 6.06
N LYS A 274 12.06 12.22 4.96
CA LYS A 274 11.95 12.80 3.60
C LYS A 274 11.14 11.97 2.63
N ASN A 275 10.51 12.62 1.65
CA ASN A 275 9.65 11.97 0.66
C ASN A 275 8.62 11.06 1.35
N PHE A 276 7.89 11.63 2.29
CA PHE A 276 6.98 10.90 3.18
C PHE A 276 5.54 11.26 2.87
N THR A 277 4.73 10.25 2.60
CA THR A 277 3.29 10.42 2.36
C THR A 277 2.50 9.67 3.42
N MET A 278 1.50 10.31 4.00
CA MET A 278 0.52 9.68 4.88
C MET A 278 -0.89 9.98 4.37
N LYS A 279 -1.64 8.94 3.98
CA LYS A 279 -2.91 9.11 3.29
C LYS A 279 -4.01 8.17 3.74
N ASN A 280 -5.20 8.73 3.94
CA ASN A 280 -6.45 8.01 4.23
C ASN A 280 -6.39 7.12 5.49
N LEU A 281 -5.67 7.57 6.53
CA LEU A 281 -5.62 6.91 7.84
C LEU A 281 -6.50 7.65 8.84
N HIS A 282 -7.25 6.91 9.65
CA HIS A 282 -8.05 7.46 10.74
C HIS A 282 -7.39 7.08 12.06
N PHE A 283 -7.24 8.04 12.96
CA PHE A 283 -6.76 7.85 14.32
C PHE A 283 -7.88 8.27 15.25
N THR A 284 -8.26 7.39 16.18
CA THR A 284 -9.28 7.67 17.18
C THR A 284 -8.74 7.34 18.56
N ALA A 285 -9.08 8.15 19.56
CA ALA A 285 -8.88 7.74 20.94
C ALA A 285 -9.66 6.46 21.23
N ASN A 286 -9.10 5.62 22.10
CA ASN A 286 -9.84 4.52 22.70
C ASN A 286 -10.73 5.04 23.84
N ASP A 287 -10.27 6.04 24.60
CA ASP A 287 -11.06 6.81 25.55
C ASP A 287 -11.67 8.04 24.86
N MET A 288 -12.91 7.92 24.41
CA MET A 288 -13.65 9.00 23.74
C MET A 288 -14.23 10.03 24.71
N VAL A 289 -14.00 9.88 26.03
CA VAL A 289 -14.43 10.84 27.05
C VAL A 289 -13.26 11.75 27.43
N ASN A 290 -12.14 11.16 27.86
CA ASN A 290 -10.97 11.92 28.34
C ASN A 290 -9.87 12.09 27.27
N GLY A 291 -10.05 11.47 26.11
CA GLY A 291 -9.08 11.47 25.02
C GLY A 291 -7.83 10.64 25.31
N ASP A 292 -7.16 10.28 24.22
CA ASP A 292 -5.83 9.67 24.21
C ASP A 292 -4.85 10.60 23.49
N GLN A 293 -3.61 10.16 23.26
CA GLN A 293 -2.59 10.99 22.62
C GLN A 293 -1.96 10.30 21.41
N PHE A 294 -2.07 10.92 20.24
CA PHE A 294 -1.25 10.60 19.09
C PHE A 294 -0.41 11.81 18.73
N MET A 295 0.89 11.60 18.52
CA MET A 295 1.79 12.66 18.07
C MET A 295 2.77 12.11 17.05
N LEU A 296 2.81 12.77 15.90
CA LEU A 296 3.91 12.70 14.95
C LEU A 296 4.82 13.89 15.20
N MET A 297 5.97 13.62 15.82
CA MET A 297 6.98 14.63 16.10
C MET A 297 8.16 14.45 15.15
N ALA A 298 8.60 15.51 14.49
CA ALA A 298 9.73 15.43 13.60
C ALA A 298 10.73 16.56 13.78
N ASN A 299 11.99 16.18 13.69
CA ASN A 299 13.11 17.10 13.65
C ASN A 299 13.81 16.98 12.30
N HIS A 300 13.80 18.07 11.57
CA HIS A 300 14.18 18.13 10.15
C HIS A 300 13.26 17.26 9.29
N GLY A 301 13.22 17.58 8.01
CA GLY A 301 12.45 16.80 7.06
C GLY A 301 12.19 17.56 5.79
N ASP A 302 11.78 16.83 4.75
CA ASP A 302 11.61 17.43 3.43
C ASP A 302 10.60 16.67 2.58
N ASN A 303 9.80 17.39 1.81
CA ASN A 303 8.86 16.83 0.84
C ASN A 303 7.85 15.87 1.47
N TRP A 304 6.93 16.43 2.27
CA TRP A 304 5.87 15.67 2.94
C TRP A 304 4.51 15.90 2.32
N SER A 305 3.69 14.86 2.34
CA SER A 305 2.31 14.89 1.87
C SER A 305 1.38 14.18 2.86
N ILE A 306 0.61 14.95 3.62
CA ILE A 306 -0.32 14.46 4.64
C ILE A 306 -1.73 14.75 4.15
N ILE A 307 -2.44 13.74 3.63
CA ILE A 307 -3.66 13.94 2.86
C ILE A 307 -4.82 13.07 3.35
N GLY A 308 -5.99 13.66 3.58
CA GLY A 308 -7.22 12.89 3.79
C GLY A 308 -7.21 12.03 5.05
N ASN A 309 -6.43 12.41 6.06
CA ASN A 309 -6.37 11.70 7.34
C ASN A 309 -7.39 12.30 8.32
N SER A 310 -7.80 11.51 9.32
CA SER A 310 -8.67 11.98 10.40
C SER A 310 -8.04 11.68 11.76
N PHE A 311 -8.10 12.63 12.69
CA PHE A 311 -7.59 12.53 14.05
C PHE A 311 -8.71 12.94 15.01
N THR A 312 -9.31 11.96 15.68
CA THR A 312 -10.46 12.18 16.57
C THR A 312 -10.09 11.91 18.02
N MET A 313 -10.18 12.94 18.87
CA MET A 313 -9.96 12.88 20.33
C MET A 313 -8.55 12.42 20.77
N VAL A 314 -7.57 12.42 19.86
CA VAL A 314 -6.18 12.05 20.14
C VAL A 314 -5.28 13.25 20.49
N HIS A 315 -5.88 14.43 20.71
CA HIS A 315 -5.20 15.70 20.96
C HIS A 315 -5.51 16.20 22.38
N LYS A 316 -4.76 15.71 23.37
CA LYS A 316 -4.90 16.14 24.77
C LYS A 316 -4.42 17.59 24.95
N LYS A 317 -4.86 18.25 26.03
CA LYS A 317 -4.41 19.60 26.39
C LYS A 317 -2.89 19.70 26.43
N GLY A 318 -2.35 20.79 25.90
CA GLY A 318 -0.90 21.04 25.88
C GLY A 318 -0.11 20.07 25.00
N SER A 319 -0.77 19.34 24.11
CA SER A 319 -0.16 18.41 23.16
C SER A 319 -0.37 18.85 21.72
N HIS A 320 0.16 18.08 20.78
CA HIS A 320 0.08 18.32 19.33
C HIS A 320 -0.18 16.99 18.63
N VAL A 321 -0.87 17.04 17.48
CA VAL A 321 -0.95 15.89 16.57
C VAL A 321 0.30 15.85 15.70
N PHE A 322 0.75 17.02 15.24
CA PHE A 322 1.99 17.23 14.51
C PHE A 322 2.83 18.29 15.23
N ASP A 323 4.03 17.92 15.64
CA ASP A 323 5.02 18.79 16.28
C ASP A 323 6.28 18.81 15.40
N LEU A 324 6.46 19.91 14.67
CA LEU A 324 7.36 19.98 13.52
C LEU A 324 8.49 20.97 13.75
N GLY A 325 9.68 20.46 14.07
CA GLY A 325 10.90 21.25 14.16
C GLY A 325 11.67 21.27 12.84
N GLY A 326 11.75 22.43 12.19
CA GLY A 326 12.61 22.64 11.00
C GLY A 326 12.20 21.86 9.74
N VAL A 327 10.94 21.43 9.62
CA VAL A 327 10.46 20.66 8.46
C VAL A 327 10.33 21.55 7.22
N GLN A 328 10.73 21.03 6.07
CA GLN A 328 10.72 21.73 4.78
C GLN A 328 9.68 21.14 3.83
N ASN A 329 9.10 21.96 2.97
CA ASN A 329 8.32 21.53 1.80
C ASN A 329 7.22 20.50 2.14
N ALA A 330 6.33 20.84 3.07
CA ALA A 330 5.27 19.96 3.53
C ALA A 330 3.89 20.43 3.09
N THR A 331 3.01 19.49 2.75
CA THR A 331 1.59 19.78 2.45
C THR A 331 0.69 18.97 3.39
N PHE A 332 -0.25 19.67 4.02
CA PHE A 332 -1.35 19.10 4.80
C PHE A 332 -2.65 19.47 4.08
N ASP A 333 -3.27 18.51 3.41
CA ASP A 333 -4.49 18.77 2.63
C ASP A 333 -5.64 17.86 3.03
N SER A 334 -6.84 18.45 3.16
CA SER A 334 -8.08 17.70 3.36
C SER A 334 -8.07 16.77 4.59
N ASN A 335 -7.32 17.11 5.65
CA ASN A 335 -7.32 16.36 6.90
C ASN A 335 -8.38 16.88 7.88
N MET A 336 -8.79 16.04 8.82
CA MET A 336 -9.73 16.38 9.89
C MET A 336 -9.06 16.22 11.26
N PHE A 337 -9.15 17.26 12.10
CA PHE A 337 -8.74 17.28 13.49
C PHE A 337 -9.97 17.53 14.35
N VAL A 338 -10.44 16.52 15.07
CA VAL A 338 -11.74 16.54 15.74
C VAL A 338 -11.54 16.36 17.24
N GLY A 339 -11.86 17.39 18.02
CA GLY A 339 -11.76 17.38 19.47
C GLY A 339 -10.33 17.63 19.99
N TYR A 340 -10.22 18.63 20.85
CA TYR A 340 -9.04 19.06 21.59
C TYR A 340 -9.40 19.25 23.06
N ALA A 341 -8.49 18.77 23.93
CA ALA A 341 -8.52 19.03 25.37
C ALA A 341 -9.91 18.81 26.03
N PRO A 342 -10.47 17.58 25.99
CA PRO A 342 -11.75 17.28 26.62
C PRO A 342 -11.81 17.67 28.11
N ASP A 343 -10.68 17.59 28.81
CA ASP A 343 -10.54 17.98 30.22
C ASP A 343 -10.74 19.49 30.47
N LEU A 344 -10.81 20.32 29.43
CA LEU A 344 -11.01 21.78 29.52
C LEU A 344 -12.41 22.22 29.06
N THR A 345 -13.29 21.28 28.70
CA THR A 345 -14.62 21.60 28.17
C THR A 345 -15.48 22.38 29.17
N SER A 346 -15.38 22.09 30.47
CA SER A 346 -16.09 22.81 31.54
C SER A 346 -15.37 24.05 32.06
N VAL A 347 -14.16 24.37 31.56
CA VAL A 347 -13.39 25.54 32.02
C VAL A 347 -13.82 26.77 31.24
N GLU A 348 -14.49 27.71 31.90
CA GLU A 348 -15.00 28.94 31.27
C GLU A 348 -14.01 30.12 31.33
N THR A 349 -13.17 30.16 32.35
CA THR A 349 -12.13 31.18 32.53
C THR A 349 -10.79 30.52 32.83
N ILE A 350 -9.73 30.98 32.17
CA ILE A 350 -8.37 30.50 32.43
C ILE A 350 -7.95 30.91 33.86
N PRO A 351 -7.72 29.97 34.77
CA PRO A 351 -7.30 30.29 36.13
C PRO A 351 -5.93 31.00 36.14
N PRO A 352 -5.68 31.90 37.10
CA PRO A 352 -4.36 32.51 37.27
C PRO A 352 -3.26 31.44 37.42
N GLN A 353 -2.07 31.73 36.89
CA GLN A 353 -0.86 30.88 36.99
C GLN A 353 -0.94 29.51 36.27
N GLN A 354 -2.01 29.24 35.51
CA GLN A 354 -2.07 28.05 34.67
C GLN A 354 -1.12 28.15 33.47
N ASN A 355 -0.66 27.00 32.99
CA ASN A 355 0.08 26.94 31.75
C ASN A 355 -0.85 27.30 30.59
N LEU A 356 -0.62 28.46 29.95
CA LEU A 356 -1.44 28.90 28.83
C LEU A 356 -1.38 27.92 27.65
N HIS A 357 -0.29 27.17 27.49
CA HIS A 357 -0.13 26.18 26.43
C HIS A 357 -1.27 25.15 26.42
N ASP A 358 -1.77 24.76 27.60
CA ASP A 358 -2.91 23.83 27.72
C ASP A 358 -4.17 24.33 27.00
N TYR A 359 -4.31 25.64 26.76
CA TYR A 359 -5.51 26.25 26.23
C TYR A 359 -5.44 26.59 24.75
N TYR A 360 -4.24 26.75 24.20
CA TYR A 360 -4.06 27.15 22.80
C TYR A 360 -3.26 26.17 21.94
N ALA A 361 -2.72 25.09 22.52
CA ALA A 361 -1.83 24.17 21.80
C ALA A 361 -2.40 23.72 20.46
N GLU A 362 -1.49 23.67 19.49
CA GLU A 362 -1.79 23.54 18.08
C GLU A 362 -1.91 22.06 17.71
N ALA A 363 -2.91 21.70 16.91
CA ALA A 363 -2.94 20.36 16.32
C ALA A 363 -1.76 20.18 15.35
N ILE A 364 -1.38 21.26 14.67
CA ILE A 364 -0.18 21.32 13.83
C ILE A 364 0.66 22.49 14.34
N GLN A 365 1.81 22.19 14.93
CA GLN A 365 2.77 23.17 15.42
C GLN A 365 3.95 23.29 14.46
N PHE A 366 4.39 24.53 14.21
CA PHE A 366 5.52 24.85 13.35
C PHE A 366 6.69 25.45 14.12
N ASP A 367 7.57 24.60 14.62
CA ASP A 367 8.77 25.02 15.34
C ASP A 367 10.00 25.18 14.45
N ALA A 368 10.97 25.93 14.96
CA ALA A 368 12.32 25.94 14.44
C ALA A 368 13.13 24.85 15.15
N SER A 369 13.75 23.93 14.42
CA SER A 369 14.71 23.00 15.02
C SER A 369 15.90 23.79 15.57
N SER A 370 16.32 23.48 16.79
CA SER A 370 17.49 24.08 17.44
C SER A 370 17.83 23.33 18.74
N MET A 371 19.01 23.60 19.31
CA MET A 371 19.36 23.10 20.64
C MET A 371 18.52 23.71 21.79
N ALA A 372 18.06 24.95 21.66
CA ALA A 372 17.59 25.77 22.78
C ALA A 372 16.15 26.30 22.68
N LEU A 373 15.58 26.46 21.48
CA LEU A 373 14.30 27.15 21.29
C LEU A 373 13.10 26.22 21.13
N TRP A 374 13.29 25.06 20.52
CA TRP A 374 12.21 24.09 20.36
C TRP A 374 12.00 23.32 21.66
N ASP A 375 10.74 23.14 22.09
CA ASP A 375 10.39 22.19 23.14
C ASP A 375 10.45 20.73 22.64
N GLY A 376 11.57 20.39 22.01
CA GLY A 376 11.91 19.06 21.51
C GLY A 376 12.15 18.03 22.62
N GLY A 377 11.65 18.25 23.84
CA GLY A 377 11.94 17.44 25.03
C GLY A 377 11.66 15.95 24.85
N ILE A 378 10.62 15.61 24.07
CA ILE A 378 10.26 14.23 23.78
C ILE A 378 11.26 13.60 22.80
N ILE A 379 11.50 14.22 21.64
CA ILE A 379 12.41 13.65 20.62
C ILE A 379 13.87 13.63 21.07
N ARG A 380 14.30 14.60 21.91
CA ARG A 380 15.64 14.63 22.53
C ARG A 380 15.97 13.37 23.33
N LYS A 381 14.96 12.75 23.97
CA LYS A 381 15.14 11.52 24.75
C LYS A 381 15.33 10.28 23.86
N VAL A 382 15.00 10.39 22.58
CA VAL A 382 14.97 9.27 21.63
C VAL A 382 16.09 9.37 20.59
N ASP A 383 16.44 10.59 20.16
CA ASP A 383 17.49 10.84 19.17
C ASP A 383 18.86 11.02 19.83
N SER A 384 19.70 9.99 19.74
CA SER A 384 21.08 10.05 20.23
C SER A 384 21.94 11.10 19.52
N ASN A 385 21.55 11.55 18.32
CA ASN A 385 22.28 12.55 17.55
C ASN A 385 21.64 13.95 17.63
N TYR A 386 20.65 14.16 18.50
CA TYR A 386 19.90 15.42 18.56
C TYR A 386 20.84 16.63 18.60
N TYR A 387 21.72 16.72 19.60
CA TYR A 387 22.60 17.87 19.75
C TYR A 387 23.54 18.06 18.55
N LYS A 388 24.05 16.96 17.98
CA LYS A 388 24.94 17.02 16.82
C LYS A 388 24.22 17.59 15.60
N ASN A 389 22.97 17.21 15.38
CA ASN A 389 22.21 17.59 14.20
C ASN A 389 21.52 18.95 14.33
N ASN A 390 21.43 19.53 15.53
CA ASN A 390 20.67 20.76 15.81
C ASN A 390 21.56 21.96 16.17
N GLN A 391 22.83 21.94 15.78
CA GLN A 391 23.78 23.03 16.07
C GLN A 391 23.34 24.35 15.44
N GLU A 392 22.73 24.27 14.26
CA GLU A 392 22.15 25.41 13.56
C GLU A 392 20.63 25.40 13.73
N GLN A 393 20.06 26.61 13.81
CA GLN A 393 18.62 26.78 13.83
C GLN A 393 18.04 26.67 12.42
N HIS A 394 17.03 25.82 12.22
CA HIS A 394 16.29 25.76 10.96
C HIS A 394 14.81 26.03 11.20
N LEU A 395 14.26 27.05 10.53
CA LEU A 395 12.83 27.33 10.60
C LEU A 395 12.05 26.29 9.81
N THR A 396 10.90 25.86 10.31
CA THR A 396 9.91 25.18 9.47
C THR A 396 9.48 26.11 8.35
N ASN A 397 9.52 25.64 7.10
CA ASN A 397 9.45 26.52 5.94
C ASN A 397 8.88 25.84 4.69
N ASN A 398 8.24 26.65 3.85
CA ASN A 398 7.48 26.24 2.67
C ASN A 398 6.45 25.15 2.98
N VAL A 399 5.63 25.40 4.00
CA VAL A 399 4.53 24.51 4.39
C VAL A 399 3.21 25.05 3.85
N THR A 400 2.36 24.17 3.32
CA THR A 400 0.99 24.49 2.92
C THR A 400 0.00 23.67 3.73
N VAL A 401 -1.00 24.34 4.29
CA VAL A 401 -2.12 23.74 5.03
C VAL A 401 -3.40 24.18 4.36
N SER A 402 -4.01 23.27 3.60
CA SER A 402 -5.17 23.56 2.77
C SER A 402 -6.36 22.66 3.05
N ASN A 403 -7.57 23.24 3.04
CA ASN A 403 -8.83 22.47 3.07
C ASN A 403 -8.97 21.52 4.27
N ASN A 404 -8.26 21.77 5.38
CA ASN A 404 -8.37 20.96 6.59
C ASN A 404 -9.55 21.46 7.44
N SER A 405 -10.08 20.57 8.28
CA SER A 405 -11.15 20.88 9.22
C SER A 405 -10.69 20.67 10.66
N PHE A 406 -10.83 21.69 11.49
CA PHE A 406 -10.57 21.71 12.92
C PHE A 406 -11.91 21.87 13.64
N LEU A 407 -12.45 20.74 14.12
CA LEU A 407 -13.85 20.61 14.52
C LEU A 407 -13.98 20.20 16.00
N PRO A 408 -15.07 20.56 16.67
CA PRO A 408 -15.37 19.99 17.98
C PRO A 408 -15.78 18.52 17.83
N TYR A 409 -15.64 17.76 18.91
CA TYR A 409 -16.29 16.46 19.07
C TYR A 409 -17.56 16.63 19.90
N THR A 410 -18.66 16.06 19.41
CA THR A 410 -19.96 16.10 20.09
C THR A 410 -20.44 14.69 20.41
N ASP A 411 -21.15 14.55 21.52
CA ASP A 411 -21.85 13.30 21.84
C ASP A 411 -23.11 13.14 20.97
N GLN A 412 -23.82 12.02 21.18
CA GLN A 412 -25.08 11.72 20.48
C GLN A 412 -26.22 12.74 20.70
N ASN A 413 -26.12 13.59 21.73
CA ASN A 413 -27.09 14.63 22.06
C ASN A 413 -26.69 16.01 21.49
N GLY A 414 -25.54 16.10 20.81
CA GLY A 414 -24.99 17.36 20.31
C GLY A 414 -24.24 18.19 21.35
N ILE A 415 -23.95 17.62 22.53
CA ILE A 415 -23.15 18.29 23.57
C ILE A 415 -21.67 18.21 23.18
N ILE A 416 -20.97 19.34 23.20
CA ILE A 416 -19.52 19.39 22.96
C ILE A 416 -18.80 18.67 24.11
N ILE A 417 -18.04 17.63 23.76
CA ILE A 417 -17.16 16.89 24.69
C ILE A 417 -15.72 17.38 24.58
N ALA A 418 -15.32 17.85 23.41
CA ALA A 418 -14.03 18.50 23.19
C ALA A 418 -14.16 19.55 22.08
N TYR A 419 -13.48 20.69 22.25
CA TYR A 419 -13.55 21.81 21.31
C TYR A 419 -12.62 21.60 20.11
N GLY A 420 -12.73 22.42 19.06
CA GLY A 420 -11.80 22.41 17.94
C GLY A 420 -10.38 22.85 18.35
N ALA A 421 -9.38 22.28 17.68
CA ALA A 421 -7.97 22.65 17.87
C ALA A 421 -7.59 23.91 17.07
N THR A 422 -6.38 24.40 17.31
CA THR A 422 -5.75 25.53 16.61
C THR A 422 -4.63 25.04 15.68
N ILE A 423 -4.05 25.97 14.93
CA ILE A 423 -2.81 25.79 14.18
C ILE A 423 -1.90 26.99 14.40
N GLY A 424 -0.58 26.78 14.39
CA GLY A 424 0.31 27.90 14.61
C GLY A 424 1.70 27.58 15.12
N GLN A 425 2.25 28.60 15.76
CA GLN A 425 3.48 28.56 16.51
C GLN A 425 3.49 29.65 17.57
N HIS A 426 4.13 29.39 18.71
CA HIS A 426 4.23 30.29 19.84
C HIS A 426 5.65 30.49 20.42
N SER A 427 6.68 29.74 19.97
CA SER A 427 8.03 29.78 20.56
C SER A 427 9.15 30.27 19.62
N SER A 428 8.96 30.21 18.30
CA SER A 428 9.96 30.60 17.28
C SER A 428 9.33 31.26 16.06
N LEU A 429 10.13 31.95 15.23
CA LEU A 429 9.68 32.35 13.90
C LEU A 429 9.41 31.13 13.01
N VAL A 430 8.58 31.32 12.00
CA VAL A 430 8.30 30.35 10.93
C VAL A 430 8.69 30.98 9.59
N GLY A 431 9.21 30.16 8.67
CA GLY A 431 9.42 30.57 7.29
C GLY A 431 8.09 30.73 6.53
N LYS A 432 8.10 30.48 5.23
CA LYS A 432 6.88 30.57 4.42
C LYS A 432 5.87 29.50 4.86
N ALA A 433 4.70 29.91 5.33
CA ALA A 433 3.59 29.03 5.67
C ALA A 433 2.29 29.53 5.01
N ILE A 434 1.71 28.74 4.11
CA ILE A 434 0.45 29.08 3.44
C ILE A 434 -0.69 28.34 4.15
N ILE A 435 -1.59 29.07 4.79
CA ILE A 435 -2.75 28.52 5.49
C ILE A 435 -4.00 28.99 4.75
N THR A 436 -4.68 28.09 4.03
CA THR A 436 -5.78 28.47 3.14
C THR A 436 -6.96 27.51 3.10
N GLY A 437 -8.18 28.04 2.99
CA GLY A 437 -9.37 27.20 2.79
C GLY A 437 -9.71 26.29 3.98
N ASN A 438 -9.12 26.49 5.15
CA ASN A 438 -9.37 25.64 6.31
C ASN A 438 -10.62 26.10 7.07
N ILE A 439 -11.27 25.16 7.75
CA ILE A 439 -12.43 25.40 8.61
C ILE A 439 -12.01 25.23 10.07
N PHE A 440 -12.23 26.25 10.88
CA PHE A 440 -12.10 26.21 12.33
C PHE A 440 -13.48 26.44 12.93
N ASN A 441 -14.00 25.47 13.67
CA ASN A 441 -15.32 25.57 14.28
C ASN A 441 -15.22 25.31 15.77
N ASN A 442 -15.84 26.15 16.59
CA ASN A 442 -15.88 26.00 18.05
C ASN A 442 -14.48 25.69 18.62
N THR A 443 -13.47 26.48 18.25
CA THR A 443 -12.12 26.25 18.77
C THR A 443 -12.05 26.57 20.27
N LEU A 444 -11.22 25.85 21.05
CA LEU A 444 -11.19 26.06 22.50
C LEU A 444 -10.82 27.51 22.86
N VAL A 445 -9.89 28.10 22.12
CA VAL A 445 -9.39 29.46 22.34
C VAL A 445 -10.48 30.53 22.23
N SER A 446 -11.51 30.36 21.38
CA SER A 446 -12.53 31.38 21.15
C SER A 446 -13.45 31.62 22.35
N ARG A 447 -13.48 30.69 23.31
CA ARG A 447 -14.29 30.79 24.53
C ARG A 447 -13.75 31.79 25.53
N TYR A 448 -12.43 32.01 25.54
CA TYR A 448 -11.77 32.79 26.58
C TYR A 448 -11.67 34.26 26.17
N SER A 449 -11.87 35.16 27.13
CA SER A 449 -11.73 36.62 26.90
C SER A 449 -10.35 37.03 26.37
N GLN A 450 -9.32 36.24 26.72
CA GLN A 450 -7.93 36.42 26.33
C GLN A 450 -7.75 36.36 24.80
N SER A 451 -8.63 35.67 24.07
CA SER A 451 -8.62 35.62 22.59
C SER A 451 -8.72 37.00 21.93
N LYS A 452 -9.32 37.99 22.63
CA LYS A 452 -9.44 39.37 22.14
C LYS A 452 -8.12 40.13 22.13
N ASN A 453 -7.21 39.78 23.06
CA ASN A 453 -6.02 40.60 23.35
C ASN A 453 -4.70 39.84 23.22
N LEU A 454 -4.70 38.50 23.31
CA LEU A 454 -3.51 37.66 23.20
C LEU A 454 -3.45 37.00 21.83
N TRP A 455 -2.37 37.24 21.10
CA TRP A 455 -2.20 36.75 19.75
C TRP A 455 -2.12 35.21 19.67
N VAL A 456 -1.56 34.54 20.69
CA VAL A 456 -1.51 33.06 20.81
C VAL A 456 -2.89 32.44 21.03
N MET A 457 -3.86 33.21 21.52
CA MET A 457 -5.22 32.72 21.80
C MET A 457 -6.12 32.87 20.56
N LYS A 458 -5.59 32.60 19.36
CA LYS A 458 -6.32 32.65 18.09
C LYS A 458 -6.31 31.28 17.40
N PRO A 459 -7.37 30.94 16.64
CA PRO A 459 -7.44 29.66 15.91
C PRO A 459 -6.25 29.43 14.98
N ILE A 460 -5.76 30.51 14.36
CA ILE A 460 -4.51 30.56 13.63
C ILE A 460 -3.63 31.61 14.29
N HIS A 461 -2.44 31.24 14.76
CA HIS A 461 -1.54 32.18 15.42
C HIS A 461 -0.08 31.93 15.07
N PHE A 462 0.66 33.00 14.82
CA PHE A 462 2.10 32.98 14.55
C PHE A 462 2.76 34.19 15.20
N PRO A 463 4.04 34.12 15.61
CA PRO A 463 4.74 35.29 16.10
C PRO A 463 4.86 36.35 15.01
N LYS A 464 4.81 37.62 15.41
CA LYS A 464 4.99 38.76 14.51
C LYS A 464 6.31 38.60 13.73
N LYS A 465 6.25 38.83 12.41
CA LYS A 465 7.36 38.67 11.44
C LYS A 465 7.60 37.23 10.95
N SER A 466 6.71 36.29 11.26
CA SER A 466 6.72 35.00 10.55
C SER A 466 6.33 35.19 9.08
N GLY A 467 6.64 34.19 8.24
CA GLY A 467 6.34 34.20 6.81
C GLY A 467 4.95 33.65 6.47
N GLU A 468 3.97 33.80 7.36
CA GLU A 468 2.63 33.26 7.14
C GLU A 468 1.82 34.03 6.09
N ILE A 469 1.05 33.29 5.31
CA ILE A 469 0.10 33.82 4.33
C ILE A 469 -1.23 33.15 4.61
N LEU A 470 -2.22 33.95 5.01
CA LEU A 470 -3.55 33.49 5.37
C LEU A 470 -4.55 33.92 4.31
N SER A 471 -5.36 33.00 3.79
CA SER A 471 -6.41 33.34 2.82
C SER A 471 -7.58 32.36 2.89
N ASN A 472 -8.82 32.84 2.74
CA ASN A 472 -10.02 32.00 2.62
C ASN A 472 -10.22 30.98 3.78
N ASN A 473 -9.66 31.22 4.97
CA ASN A 473 -9.95 30.39 6.14
C ASN A 473 -11.28 30.83 6.76
N PHE A 474 -12.09 29.87 7.17
CA PHE A 474 -13.37 30.09 7.80
C PHE A 474 -13.26 29.79 9.29
N ILE A 475 -13.58 30.78 10.14
CA ILE A 475 -13.46 30.69 11.59
C ILE A 475 -14.84 31.00 12.18
N ASN A 476 -15.43 30.00 12.85
CA ASN A 476 -16.73 30.04 13.50
C ASN A 476 -16.64 29.86 15.01
#